data_AF-A0A852K7V5-F1
#
_entry.id   AF-A0A852K7V5-F1
#
_cell.length_a   1.000
_cell.length_b   1.000
_cell.length_c   1.000
_cell.angle_alpha   90.00
_cell.angle_beta   90.00
_cell.angle_gamma   90.00
#
_symmetry.space_group_name_H-M   'P 1'
#
loop_
_entity.id
_entity.type
_entity.pdbx_description
1 polymer ?
#
loop_
_entity_poly.entity_id
_entity_poly.type
_entity_poly.pdbx_seq_one_letter_code
_entity_poly.pdbx_strand_id
1 'polypeptide(L)'
;LSMLPLQVLIFCWDGTVSLMNTDTSQTVYCFCTPPSHAVAPAWQPVFTVDSANSCLLLRGDEHQHVDEFFQSKATHSTIFIYDFNSYPLKEAIPKKPDLHLKPMQELQWTERCNIYLRDRFRFLPER
;
A
#
# COMPACT_ATOMS: atom_id res chain seq x y z
N LEU A 1 -3.21 17.63 -3.52
CA LEU A 1 -3.43 16.94 -2.23
C LEU A 1 -4.48 15.82 -2.28
N SER A 2 -5.10 15.47 -3.42
CA SER A 2 -6.34 14.66 -3.42
C SER A 2 -6.21 13.16 -3.71
N MET A 3 -5.03 12.58 -3.94
CA MET A 3 -4.96 11.20 -4.48
C MET A 3 -4.80 10.07 -3.46
N LEU A 4 -4.58 10.33 -2.16
CA LEU A 4 -4.36 9.26 -1.17
C LEU A 4 -5.27 9.24 0.10
N PRO A 5 -6.44 9.92 0.21
CA PRO A 5 -7.20 9.91 1.46
C PRO A 5 -7.75 8.53 1.86
N LEU A 6 -7.64 7.51 0.99
CA LEU A 6 -8.22 6.17 1.15
C LEU A 6 -7.25 5.06 0.72
N GLN A 7 -5.97 5.21 1.09
CA GLN A 7 -4.94 4.21 0.82
C GLN A 7 -4.11 3.93 2.07
N VAL A 8 -3.80 2.66 2.32
CA VAL A 8 -2.99 2.20 3.46
C VAL A 8 -1.84 1.34 2.99
N LEU A 9 -0.67 1.49 3.63
CA LEU A 9 0.45 0.59 3.45
C LEU A 9 0.28 -0.61 4.40
N ILE A 10 0.42 -1.82 3.86
CA ILE A 10 0.37 -3.08 4.60
C ILE A 10 1.75 -3.69 4.56
N PHE A 11 2.32 -3.96 5.73
CA PHE A 11 3.60 -4.66 5.92
C PHE A 11 3.32 -6.08 6.40
N CYS A 12 3.73 -7.07 5.61
CA CYS A 12 3.58 -8.48 5.93
C CYS A 12 4.85 -9.05 6.56
N TRP A 13 4.71 -10.15 7.29
CA TRP A 13 5.82 -10.81 7.97
C TRP A 13 6.85 -11.43 7.03
N ASP A 14 6.45 -11.72 5.79
CA ASP A 14 7.32 -12.19 4.72
C ASP A 14 8.14 -11.05 4.06
N GLY A 15 8.06 -9.83 4.59
CA GLY A 15 8.74 -8.66 4.07
C GLY A 15 8.02 -7.97 2.91
N THR A 16 6.87 -8.50 2.48
CA THR A 16 6.06 -7.88 1.43
C THR A 16 5.46 -6.57 1.94
N VAL A 17 5.54 -5.52 1.12
CA VAL A 17 4.88 -4.24 1.38
C VAL A 17 3.88 -3.98 0.29
N SER A 18 2.66 -3.58 0.62
CA SER A 18 1.63 -3.33 -0.38
C SER A 18 0.84 -2.07 -0.08
N LEU A 19 0.34 -1.40 -1.12
CA LEU A 19 -0.59 -0.28 -0.99
C LEU A 19 -1.99 -0.79 -1.29
N MET A 20 -2.90 -0.69 -0.34
CA MET A 20 -4.30 -1.10 -0.48
C MET A 20 -5.22 0.12 -0.55
N ASN A 21 -6.14 0.11 -1.50
CA ASN A 21 -7.25 1.06 -1.53
C ASN A 21 -8.31 0.61 -0.51
N THR A 22 -8.64 1.47 0.44
CA THR A 22 -9.56 1.15 1.54
C THR A 22 -11.04 1.15 1.12
N ASP A 23 -11.40 1.76 -0.01
CA ASP A 23 -12.77 1.73 -0.53
C ASP A 23 -13.13 0.41 -1.21
N THR A 24 -12.15 -0.18 -1.89
CA THR A 24 -12.31 -1.41 -2.66
C THR A 24 -11.75 -2.63 -1.94
N SER A 25 -10.96 -2.43 -0.88
CA SER A 25 -10.18 -3.47 -0.20
C SER A 25 -9.25 -4.23 -1.17
N GLN A 26 -8.81 -3.56 -2.24
CA GLN A 26 -7.93 -4.15 -3.24
C GLN A 26 -6.52 -3.58 -3.11
N THR A 27 -5.53 -4.46 -3.21
CA THR A 27 -4.12 -4.08 -3.36
C THR A 27 -3.92 -3.43 -4.72
N VAL A 28 -3.47 -2.17 -4.69
CA VAL A 28 -3.13 -1.36 -5.87
C VAL A 28 -1.65 -1.54 -6.23
N TYR A 29 -0.78 -1.72 -5.24
CA TYR A 29 0.65 -1.92 -5.44
C TYR A 29 1.25 -2.97 -4.52
N CYS A 30 2.31 -3.61 -5.01
CA CYS A 30 3.23 -4.41 -4.24
C CYS A 30 4.65 -3.85 -4.43
N PHE A 31 5.36 -3.62 -3.34
CA PHE A 31 6.72 -3.14 -3.31
C PHE A 31 7.61 -4.26 -2.80
N CYS A 32 8.62 -4.61 -3.58
CA CYS A 32 9.54 -5.71 -3.27
C CYS A 32 10.96 -5.18 -3.20
N THR A 33 11.66 -5.46 -2.10
CA THR A 33 13.10 -5.29 -2.04
C THR A 33 13.82 -6.34 -2.92
N PRO A 34 15.03 -6.07 -3.41
CA PRO A 34 15.84 -7.08 -4.08
C PRO A 34 16.07 -8.30 -3.16
N PRO A 35 16.29 -9.51 -3.68
CA PRO A 35 16.46 -10.73 -2.86
C PRO A 35 17.56 -10.65 -1.79
N SER A 36 18.56 -9.78 -1.98
CA SER A 36 19.62 -9.55 -0.98
C SER A 36 19.17 -8.76 0.24
N HIS A 37 18.00 -8.10 0.19
CA HIS A 37 17.49 -7.23 1.24
C HIS A 37 16.10 -7.66 1.69
N ALA A 38 15.84 -7.50 2.98
CA ALA A 38 14.49 -7.59 3.55
C ALA A 38 14.07 -6.22 4.07
N VAL A 39 12.77 -5.93 4.03
CA VAL A 39 12.25 -4.85 4.87
C VAL A 39 12.54 -5.23 6.32
N ALA A 40 12.96 -4.26 7.13
CA ALA A 40 13.16 -4.46 8.57
C ALA A 40 11.95 -5.22 9.16
N PRO A 41 12.12 -5.99 10.26
CA PRO A 41 11.06 -6.82 10.82
C PRO A 41 9.73 -6.06 10.84
N ALA A 42 8.62 -6.69 10.43
CA ALA A 42 7.34 -6.02 10.18
C ALA A 42 6.80 -5.15 11.34
N TRP A 43 7.37 -5.31 12.53
CA TRP A 43 7.11 -4.54 13.74
C TRP A 43 7.89 -3.22 13.86
N GLN A 44 8.89 -2.97 13.00
CA GLN A 44 9.70 -1.75 12.95
C GLN A 44 10.09 -1.34 11.52
N PRO A 45 9.14 -1.26 10.56
CA PRO A 45 9.45 -0.77 9.22
C PRO A 45 9.87 0.70 9.27
N VAL A 46 10.93 1.06 8.56
CA VAL A 46 11.36 2.46 8.38
C VAL A 46 10.97 2.89 6.98
N PHE A 47 9.96 3.75 6.89
CA PHE A 47 9.42 4.25 5.63
C PHE A 47 8.94 5.69 5.76
N THR A 48 8.86 6.39 4.64
CA THR A 48 8.15 7.67 4.53
C THR A 48 7.56 7.83 3.14
N VAL A 49 6.51 8.64 3.02
CA VAL A 49 5.87 8.98 1.75
C VAL A 49 6.16 10.44 1.45
N ASP A 50 6.81 10.68 0.31
CA ASP A 50 6.97 12.03 -0.22
C ASP A 50 5.78 12.35 -1.12
N SER A 51 4.90 13.21 -0.62
CA SER A 51 3.69 13.60 -1.35
C SER A 51 3.95 14.63 -2.45
N ALA A 52 5.09 15.33 -2.42
CA ALA A 52 5.46 16.29 -3.46
C ALA A 52 5.98 15.58 -4.72
N ASN A 53 6.77 14.52 -4.51
CA ASN A 53 7.33 13.70 -5.59
C ASN A 53 6.50 12.43 -5.88
N SER A 54 5.41 12.20 -5.12
CA SER A 54 4.55 11.01 -5.23
C SER A 54 5.33 9.70 -5.19
N CYS A 55 6.18 9.53 -4.16
CA CYS A 55 6.99 8.33 -4.02
C CYS A 55 7.01 7.77 -2.59
N LEU A 56 7.24 6.46 -2.50
CA LEU A 56 7.50 5.75 -1.25
C LEU A 56 9.00 5.56 -1.09
N LEU A 57 9.54 5.99 0.04
CA LEU A 57 10.90 5.66 0.47
C LEU A 57 10.82 4.55 1.51
N LEU A 58 11.54 3.46 1.28
CA LEU A 58 11.50 2.26 2.10
C LEU A 58 12.91 1.78 2.39
N ARG A 59 13.25 1.62 3.67
CA ARG A 59 14.51 1.00 4.07
C ARG A 59 14.44 -0.51 3.90
N GLY A 60 15.42 -1.09 3.22
CA GLY A 60 15.73 -2.51 3.28
C GLY A 60 17.07 -2.75 3.95
N ASP A 61 17.12 -3.77 4.78
CA ASP A 61 18.33 -4.24 5.47
C ASP A 61 18.87 -5.46 4.72
N GLU A 62 20.18 -5.50 4.50
CA GLU A 62 20.83 -6.63 3.85
C GLU A 62 20.71 -7.89 4.72
N HIS A 63 20.43 -9.03 4.09
CA HIS A 63 20.41 -10.30 4.80
C HIS A 63 21.80 -10.58 5.39
N GLN A 64 21.87 -10.73 6.71
CA GLN A 64 23.10 -11.19 7.34
C GLN A 64 23.35 -12.65 6.93
N HIS A 65 24.53 -12.93 6.39
CA HIS A 65 24.92 -14.29 6.04
C HIS A 65 24.95 -15.14 7.32
N VAL A 66 24.41 -16.36 7.27
CA VAL A 66 24.25 -17.25 8.45
C VAL A 66 25.59 -17.51 9.16
N ASP A 67 26.71 -17.41 8.44
CA ASP A 67 28.08 -17.59 8.99
C ASP A 67 28.62 -16.38 9.78
N GLU A 68 27.98 -15.21 9.70
CA GLU A 68 28.46 -13.98 10.38
C GLU A 68 27.83 -13.75 11.77
N PHE A 69 27.06 -14.72 12.30
CA PHE A 69 26.37 -14.61 13.60
C PHE A 69 27.28 -14.29 14.80
N PHE A 70 28.60 -14.46 14.64
CA PHE A 70 29.61 -14.20 15.67
C PHE A 70 30.33 -12.84 15.55
N GLN A 71 30.05 -12.04 14.52
CA GLN A 71 30.63 -10.71 14.40
C GLN A 71 29.53 -9.66 14.49
N SER A 72 29.65 -8.77 15.47
CA SER A 72 28.81 -7.58 15.63
C SER A 72 29.07 -6.59 14.49
N LYS A 73 28.73 -6.96 13.25
CA LYS A 73 28.72 -6.03 12.13
C LYS A 73 27.43 -5.25 12.16
N ALA A 74 27.55 -3.94 12.00
CA ALA A 74 26.40 -3.08 11.79
C ALA A 74 25.65 -3.57 10.53
N THR A 75 24.33 -3.75 10.65
CA THR A 75 23.48 -4.12 9.51
C THR A 75 23.60 -3.07 8.41
N HIS A 76 24.02 -3.48 7.22
CA HIS A 76 24.04 -2.60 6.06
C HIS A 76 22.60 -2.34 5.59
N SER A 77 22.27 -1.07 5.42
CA SER A 77 20.91 -0.62 5.10
C SER A 77 20.91 0.21 3.82
N THR A 78 19.91 -0.01 2.99
CA THR A 78 19.70 0.68 1.70
C THR A 78 18.31 1.31 1.69
N ILE A 79 18.19 2.53 1.15
CA ILE A 79 16.88 3.18 0.92
C ILE A 79 16.45 2.94 -0.53
N PHE A 80 15.33 2.25 -0.69
CA PHE A 80 14.65 2.06 -1.97
C PHE A 80 13.62 3.15 -2.18
N ILE A 81 13.54 3.66 -3.42
CA ILE A 81 12.59 4.72 -3.80
C ILE A 81 11.66 4.12 -4.86
N TYR A 82 10.36 4.13 -4.56
CA TYR A 82 9.31 3.66 -5.47
C TYR A 82 8.48 4.86 -5.92
N ASP A 83 8.60 5.22 -7.19
CA ASP A 83 7.83 6.31 -7.80
C ASP A 83 6.43 5.82 -8.21
N PHE A 84 5.38 6.39 -7.62
CA PHE A 84 3.99 6.05 -7.94
C PHE A 84 3.55 6.52 -9.33
N ASN A 85 4.40 7.25 -10.07
CA ASN A 85 4.12 7.64 -11.45
C ASN A 85 4.83 6.73 -12.47
N SER A 86 5.70 5.83 -12.02
CA SER A 86 6.48 4.94 -12.88
C SER A 86 5.70 3.66 -13.22
N TYR A 87 5.54 3.36 -14.52
CA TYR A 87 4.83 2.19 -15.10
C TYR A 87 3.28 2.24 -15.03
N PRO A 88 2.47 1.59 -15.92
CA PRO A 88 1.11 2.04 -16.18
C PRO A 88 0.13 1.53 -15.12
N LEU A 89 -0.02 2.34 -14.06
CA LEU A 89 -1.09 2.27 -13.05
C LEU A 89 -2.48 2.00 -13.62
N LYS A 90 -2.75 2.41 -14.87
CA LYS A 90 -4.06 2.27 -15.52
C LYS A 90 -4.36 0.84 -15.97
N GLU A 91 -3.35 -0.01 -16.15
CA GLU A 91 -3.50 -1.35 -16.73
C GLU A 91 -3.44 -2.46 -15.67
N ALA A 92 -2.74 -2.22 -14.55
CA ALA A 92 -2.60 -3.18 -13.44
C ALA A 92 -3.78 -3.16 -12.45
N ILE A 93 -4.58 -2.09 -12.45
CA ILE A 93 -5.87 -2.08 -11.75
C ILE A 93 -6.81 -2.95 -12.58
N PRO A 94 -7.33 -4.09 -12.07
CA PRO A 94 -8.43 -4.75 -12.74
C PRO A 94 -9.51 -3.70 -12.90
N LYS A 95 -9.88 -3.37 -14.16
CA LYS A 95 -11.10 -2.62 -14.43
C LYS A 95 -12.15 -3.24 -13.53
N LYS A 96 -12.81 -2.40 -12.70
CA LYS A 96 -13.84 -2.86 -11.76
C LYS A 96 -14.54 -4.03 -12.43
N PRO A 97 -14.60 -5.24 -11.82
CA PRO A 97 -15.50 -6.24 -12.38
C PRO A 97 -16.79 -5.48 -12.61
N ASP A 98 -17.37 -5.57 -13.80
CA ASP A 98 -18.68 -5.00 -14.08
C ASP A 98 -19.58 -5.64 -13.04
N LEU A 99 -19.67 -4.98 -11.89
CA LEU A 99 -20.62 -5.25 -10.86
C LEU A 99 -21.86 -4.93 -11.65
N HIS A 100 -22.53 -5.96 -12.13
CA HIS A 100 -23.95 -5.90 -12.35
C HIS A 100 -24.49 -5.32 -11.05
N LEU A 101 -24.62 -4.00 -11.03
CA LEU A 101 -25.11 -3.23 -9.91
C LEU A 101 -26.53 -3.73 -9.82
N LYS A 102 -26.75 -4.70 -8.94
CA LYS A 102 -28.08 -5.12 -8.58
C LYS A 102 -28.84 -3.83 -8.27
N PRO A 103 -30.04 -3.63 -8.85
CA PRO A 103 -30.84 -2.46 -8.58
C PRO A 103 -30.84 -2.17 -7.09
N MET A 104 -30.84 -0.90 -6.68
CA MET A 104 -30.72 -0.53 -5.27
C MET A 104 -31.79 -1.23 -4.40
N GLN A 105 -32.93 -1.63 -5.00
CA GLN A 105 -34.00 -2.42 -4.39
C GLN A 105 -33.63 -3.87 -4.03
N GLU A 106 -32.56 -4.43 -4.59
CA GLU A 106 -32.09 -5.81 -4.38
C GLU A 106 -30.89 -5.91 -3.41
N LEU A 107 -30.27 -4.78 -3.06
CA LEU A 107 -29.19 -4.73 -2.09
C LEU A 107 -29.70 -4.94 -0.68
N GLN A 108 -28.91 -5.60 0.18
CA GLN A 108 -29.19 -5.68 1.60
C GLN A 108 -29.08 -4.29 2.25
N TRP A 109 -29.80 -4.08 3.36
CA TRP A 109 -29.82 -2.78 4.04
C TRP A 109 -28.42 -2.27 4.41
N THR A 110 -27.52 -3.16 4.84
CA THR A 110 -26.15 -2.81 5.18
C THR A 110 -25.38 -2.21 4.00
N GLU A 111 -25.55 -2.78 2.80
CA GLU A 111 -24.89 -2.30 1.58
C GLU A 111 -25.44 -0.93 1.16
N ARG A 112 -26.75 -0.71 1.30
CA ARG A 112 -27.38 0.60 1.05
C ARG A 112 -26.87 1.68 2.00
N CYS A 113 -26.75 1.34 3.29
CA CYS A 113 -26.20 2.25 4.29
C CYS A 113 -24.75 2.62 3.97
N ASN A 114 -23.93 1.65 3.56
CA ASN A 114 -22.54 1.90 3.18
C ASN A 114 -22.44 2.84 1.96
N ILE A 115 -23.29 2.66 0.94
CA ILE A 115 -23.35 3.57 -0.23
C ILE A 115 -23.72 4.99 0.21
N TYR A 116 -24.80 5.13 1.00
CA TYR A 116 -25.25 6.44 1.49
C TYR A 116 -24.18 7.16 2.31
N LEU A 117 -23.51 6.45 3.22
CA LEU A 117 -22.44 7.01 4.03
C LEU A 117 -21.26 7.45 3.15
N ARG A 118 -20.81 6.60 2.22
CA ARG A 118 -19.74 6.91 1.27
C ARG A 118 -20.04 8.16 0.45
N ASP A 119 -21.27 8.30 -0.06
CA ASP A 119 -21.68 9.48 -0.81
C ASP A 119 -21.68 10.72 0.07
N ARG A 120 -22.21 10.63 1.29
CA ARG A 120 -22.19 11.74 2.25
C ARG A 120 -20.77 12.22 2.59
N PHE A 121 -19.82 11.30 2.75
CA PHE A 121 -18.42 11.66 3.03
C PHE A 121 -17.72 12.31 1.83
N ARG A 122 -18.17 12.05 0.59
CA ARG A 122 -17.67 12.76 -0.60
C ARG A 122 -18.11 14.22 -0.70
N PHE A 123 -19.17 14.62 0.00
CA PHE A 123 -19.73 15.98 -0.04
C PHE A 123 -19.37 16.85 1.17
N LEU A 124 -18.51 16.38 2.08
CA LEU A 124 -18.04 17.22 3.18
C LEU A 124 -16.90 18.12 2.69
N PRO A 125 -16.99 19.46 2.87
CA PRO A 125 -15.88 20.34 2.55
C PRO A 125 -14.71 20.08 3.50
N GLU A 126 -13.51 19.98 2.94
CA GLU A 126 -12.25 19.91 3.70
C GLU A 126 -12.16 21.12 4.63
N ARG A 127 -11.94 20.87 5.92
CA ARG A 127 -11.74 21.91 6.95
C ARG A 127 -10.27 22.15 7.19
#